data_AF-A0A929KXT9-F1
#
_entry.id   AF-A0A929KXT9-F1
#
_cell.length_a   1.000
_cell.length_b   1.000
_cell.length_c   1.000
_cell.angle_alpha   90.00
_cell.angle_beta   90.00
_cell.angle_gamma   90.00
#
_symmetry.space_group_name_H-M   'P 1'
#
loop_
_entity.id
_entity.type
_entity.pdbx_description
1 polymer ?
#
loop_
_entity_poly.entity_id
_entity_poly.type
_entity_poly.pdbx_seq_one_letter_code
_entity_poly.pdbx_strand_id
1 'polypeptide(L)'
;MANTVPSTASKLLTTILILLLGVAVIMATAWWKGPSSFVFAWCTHFMLMMMVTAVIQSLKPRLTSPYYQLKPFEQGGKIYKWFGVDAFRKLLVIVGWEKLIRASNPISKNTDRLRKLEYVTRQSELGHLVIFFSVLMMAIPITIMDGIKGAAALLILNIILHFYPVILQRYNRPKYQRLLAIAIKKESTL
;
A
#
# COMPACT_ATOMS: atom_id res chain seq x y z
N MET A 1 -1.84 20.38 28.14
CA MET A 1 -3.05 19.71 27.58
C MET A 1 -2.74 18.24 27.45
N ALA A 2 -3.41 17.38 28.22
CA ALA A 2 -3.16 15.94 28.18
C ALA A 2 -3.68 15.37 26.85
N ASN A 3 -2.77 14.87 26.00
CA ASN A 3 -3.13 14.10 24.82
C ASN A 3 -3.74 12.78 25.28
N THR A 4 -5.06 12.71 25.38
CA THR A 4 -5.77 11.48 25.68
C THR A 4 -5.57 10.52 24.51
N VAL A 5 -4.85 9.42 24.77
CA VAL A 5 -4.67 8.36 23.77
C VAL A 5 -6.05 7.79 23.45
N PRO A 6 -6.48 7.74 22.18
CA PRO A 6 -7.82 7.24 21.84
C PRO A 6 -7.99 5.79 22.31
N SER A 7 -9.09 5.53 23.00
CA SER A 7 -9.47 4.19 23.48
C SER A 7 -9.64 3.22 22.32
N THR A 8 -9.49 1.92 22.57
CA THR A 8 -9.71 0.88 21.54
C THR A 8 -11.10 1.01 20.89
N ALA A 9 -12.13 1.33 21.69
CA ALA A 9 -13.48 1.57 21.21
C ALA A 9 -13.56 2.75 20.22
N SER A 10 -12.88 3.87 20.50
CA SER A 10 -12.86 5.02 19.59
C SER A 10 -12.19 4.69 18.24
N LYS A 11 -11.09 3.91 18.25
CA LYS A 11 -10.40 3.49 17.01
C LYS A 11 -11.25 2.55 16.17
N LEU A 12 -11.96 1.63 16.82
CA LEU A 12 -12.88 0.71 16.14
C LEU A 12 -14.03 1.48 15.49
N LEU A 13 -14.65 2.40 16.23
CA LEU A 13 -15.70 3.27 15.70
C LEU A 13 -15.22 4.07 14.49
N THR A 14 -14.07 4.73 14.59
CA THR A 14 -13.48 5.47 13.45
C THR A 14 -13.25 4.55 12.24
N THR A 15 -12.76 3.33 12.47
CA THR A 15 -12.55 2.35 11.39
C THR A 15 -13.86 1.99 10.72
N ILE A 16 -14.91 1.68 11.49
CA ILE A 16 -16.24 1.34 10.96
C ILE A 16 -16.80 2.51 10.14
N LEU A 17 -16.68 3.74 10.64
CA LEU A 17 -17.15 4.93 9.92
C LEU A 17 -16.41 5.13 8.59
N ILE A 18 -15.09 4.91 8.55
CA ILE A 18 -14.30 4.98 7.30
C ILE A 18 -14.74 3.89 6.32
N LEU A 19 -15.03 2.68 6.79
CA LEU A 19 -15.51 1.58 5.96
C LEU A 19 -16.88 1.90 5.35
N LEU A 20 -17.82 2.36 6.16
CA LEU A 20 -19.16 2.73 5.72
C LEU A 20 -19.12 3.88 4.70
N LEU A 21 -18.32 4.92 4.99
CA LEU A 21 -18.15 6.04 4.07
C LEU A 21 -17.51 5.60 2.75
N GLY A 22 -16.47 4.78 2.80
CA GLY A 22 -15.80 4.27 1.60
C GLY A 22 -16.74 3.47 0.71
N VAL A 23 -17.52 2.55 1.29
CA VAL A 23 -18.54 1.78 0.56
C VAL A 23 -19.61 2.72 -0.01
N ALA A 24 -20.12 3.67 0.77
CA ALA A 24 -21.13 4.62 0.31
C ALA A 24 -20.65 5.44 -0.89
N VAL A 25 -19.40 5.93 -0.88
CA VAL A 25 -18.82 6.68 -2.01
C VAL A 25 -18.64 5.80 -3.25
N ILE A 26 -18.18 4.55 -3.09
CA ILE A 26 -18.06 3.60 -4.20
C ILE A 26 -19.43 3.34 -4.83
N MET A 27 -20.44 3.05 -4.01
CA MET A 27 -21.81 2.80 -4.49
C MET A 27 -22.43 4.03 -5.15
N ALA A 28 -22.27 5.22 -4.55
CA ALA A 28 -22.78 6.47 -5.08
C ALA A 28 -22.15 6.80 -6.44
N THR A 29 -20.83 6.60 -6.59
CA THR A 29 -20.14 6.85 -7.87
C THR A 29 -20.50 5.82 -8.94
N ALA A 30 -20.69 4.55 -8.57
CA ALA A 30 -21.20 3.52 -9.46
C ALA A 30 -22.60 3.87 -9.97
N TRP A 31 -23.50 4.31 -9.08
CA TRP A 31 -24.86 4.71 -9.44
C TRP A 31 -24.91 5.98 -10.29
N TRP A 32 -24.09 6.99 -9.95
CA TRP A 32 -24.12 8.29 -10.64
C TRP A 32 -23.43 8.27 -12.01
N LYS A 33 -22.23 7.68 -12.09
CA LYS A 33 -21.41 7.73 -13.31
C LYS A 33 -21.32 6.40 -14.05
N GLY A 34 -21.77 5.32 -13.43
CA GLY A 34 -21.61 3.95 -13.96
C GLY A 34 -20.27 3.33 -13.55
N PRO A 35 -20.23 1.99 -13.40
CA PRO A 35 -19.03 1.26 -12.98
C PRO A 35 -17.93 1.22 -14.05
N SER A 36 -18.27 1.48 -15.33
CA SER A 36 -17.29 1.59 -16.43
C SER A 36 -16.67 3.00 -16.56
N SER A 37 -17.04 3.95 -15.71
CA SER A 37 -16.51 5.31 -15.76
C SER A 37 -15.12 5.43 -15.13
N PHE A 38 -14.30 6.34 -15.66
CA PHE A 38 -13.00 6.68 -15.05
C PHE A 38 -13.18 7.23 -13.63
N VAL A 39 -14.26 8.00 -13.37
CA VAL A 39 -14.55 8.57 -12.04
C VAL A 39 -14.78 7.46 -11.02
N PHE A 40 -15.60 6.46 -11.36
CA PHE A 40 -15.79 5.29 -10.49
C PHE A 40 -14.47 4.57 -10.22
N ALA A 41 -13.66 4.33 -11.26
CA ALA A 41 -12.37 3.67 -11.11
C ALA A 41 -11.45 4.45 -10.17
N TRP A 42 -11.31 5.76 -10.37
CA TRP A 42 -10.49 6.63 -9.53
C TRP A 42 -10.96 6.64 -8.08
N CYS A 43 -12.24 6.91 -7.82
CA CYS A 43 -12.80 6.94 -6.48
C CYS A 43 -12.64 5.60 -5.76
N THR A 44 -12.88 4.48 -6.46
CA THR A 44 -12.75 3.13 -5.90
C THR A 44 -11.34 2.88 -5.36
N HIS A 45 -10.29 3.22 -6.12
CA HIS A 45 -8.92 3.00 -5.68
C HIS A 45 -8.58 3.79 -4.40
N PHE A 46 -8.96 5.08 -4.35
CA PHE A 46 -8.70 5.90 -3.16
C PHE A 46 -9.53 5.50 -1.95
N MET A 47 -10.81 5.14 -2.13
CA MET A 47 -11.65 4.65 -1.04
C MET A 47 -11.09 3.34 -0.48
N LEU A 48 -10.70 2.40 -1.34
CA LEU A 48 -10.07 1.15 -0.91
C LEU A 48 -8.74 1.38 -0.18
N MET A 49 -7.91 2.32 -0.64
CA MET A 49 -6.68 2.70 0.09
C MET A 49 -6.98 3.22 1.50
N MET A 50 -7.97 4.09 1.67
CA MET A 50 -8.36 4.59 2.98
C MET A 50 -8.91 3.47 3.88
N MET A 51 -9.82 2.66 3.35
CA MET A 51 -10.44 1.54 4.07
C MET A 51 -9.41 0.52 4.54
N VAL A 52 -8.55 0.04 3.64
CA VAL A 52 -7.54 -0.97 3.97
C VAL A 52 -6.48 -0.40 4.92
N THR A 53 -6.09 0.86 4.75
CA THR A 53 -5.16 1.52 5.70
C THR A 53 -5.76 1.60 7.09
N ALA A 54 -7.04 2.00 7.23
CA ALA A 54 -7.72 2.06 8.51
C ALA A 54 -7.76 0.68 9.19
N VAL A 55 -8.09 -0.37 8.43
CA VAL A 55 -8.13 -1.75 8.94
C VAL A 55 -6.73 -2.21 9.40
N ILE A 56 -5.69 -2.04 8.57
CA ILE A 56 -4.33 -2.48 8.91
C ILE A 56 -3.79 -1.72 10.13
N GLN A 57 -4.06 -0.41 10.24
CA GLN A 57 -3.63 0.39 11.38
C GLN A 57 -4.34 0.01 12.69
N SER A 58 -5.61 -0.40 12.60
CA SER A 58 -6.39 -0.86 13.75
C SER A 58 -6.01 -2.27 14.19
N LEU A 59 -5.81 -3.20 13.25
CA LEU A 59 -5.49 -4.60 13.56
C LEU A 59 -4.01 -4.84 13.87
N LYS A 60 -3.10 -4.03 13.31
CA LYS A 60 -1.64 -4.15 13.44
C LYS A 60 -1.14 -5.60 13.26
N PRO A 61 -1.35 -6.20 12.07
CA PRO A 61 -0.96 -7.59 11.81
C PRO A 61 0.54 -7.80 12.07
N ARG A 62 0.92 -9.01 12.50
CA ARG A 62 2.32 -9.33 12.85
C ARG A 62 3.26 -9.45 11.63
N LEU A 63 2.73 -9.77 10.45
CA LEU A 63 3.47 -9.82 9.17
C LEU A 63 4.73 -10.70 9.19
N THR A 64 4.63 -11.88 9.83
CA THR A 64 5.72 -12.85 10.00
C THR A 64 5.77 -13.96 8.94
N SER A 65 4.88 -13.92 7.94
CA SER A 65 4.81 -14.95 6.89
C SER A 65 6.13 -15.10 6.10
N PRO A 66 6.52 -16.32 5.67
CA PRO A 66 7.64 -16.56 4.75
C PRO A 66 7.51 -15.83 3.41
N TYR A 67 6.31 -15.35 3.08
CA TYR A 67 6.07 -14.46 1.95
C TYR A 67 6.97 -13.23 1.98
N TYR A 68 7.18 -12.62 3.16
CA TYR A 68 7.95 -11.39 3.32
C TYR A 68 9.46 -11.59 3.33
N GLN A 69 9.94 -12.84 3.35
CA GLN A 69 11.37 -13.14 3.27
C GLN A 69 11.91 -12.85 1.86
N LEU A 70 13.10 -12.27 1.80
CA LEU A 70 13.81 -12.01 0.56
C LEU A 70 14.06 -13.32 -0.19
N LYS A 71 13.69 -13.36 -1.46
CA LYS A 71 13.94 -14.49 -2.34
C LYS A 71 15.27 -14.33 -3.07
N PRO A 72 15.97 -15.43 -3.44
CA PRO A 72 17.27 -15.35 -4.12
C PRO A 72 17.24 -14.49 -5.40
N PHE A 73 16.16 -14.58 -6.19
CA PHE A 73 16.02 -13.80 -7.42
C PHE A 73 15.78 -12.30 -7.19
N GLU A 74 15.37 -11.90 -5.99
CA GLU A 74 15.19 -10.50 -5.62
C GLU A 74 16.52 -9.84 -5.25
N GLN A 75 17.58 -10.63 -5.04
CA GLN A 75 18.90 -10.13 -4.70
C GLN A 75 19.46 -9.28 -5.84
N GLY A 76 19.85 -8.04 -5.51
CA GLY A 76 20.33 -7.07 -6.49
C GLY A 76 19.22 -6.34 -7.26
N GLY A 77 17.95 -6.72 -7.10
CA GLY A 77 16.78 -6.01 -7.63
C GLY A 77 16.71 -5.91 -9.16
N LYS A 78 17.47 -6.75 -9.90
CA LYS A 78 17.54 -6.72 -11.36
C LYS A 78 16.17 -6.95 -12.01
N ILE A 79 15.43 -7.94 -11.50
CA ILE A 79 14.07 -8.24 -11.98
C ILE A 79 13.14 -7.03 -11.87
N TYR A 80 13.18 -6.32 -10.75
CA TYR A 80 12.34 -5.15 -10.52
C TYR A 80 12.74 -3.94 -11.38
N LYS A 81 14.03 -3.78 -11.66
CA LYS A 81 14.51 -2.76 -12.61
C LYS A 81 14.01 -3.04 -14.03
N TRP A 82 14.02 -4.31 -14.45
CA TRP A 82 13.47 -4.72 -15.74
C TRP A 82 11.96 -4.43 -15.83
N PHE A 83 11.22 -4.66 -14.74
CA PHE A 83 9.81 -4.24 -14.62
C PHE A 83 9.59 -2.72 -14.52
N GLY A 84 10.63 -1.88 -14.66
CA GLY A 84 10.48 -0.43 -14.70
C GLY A 84 10.31 0.26 -13.35
N VAL A 85 10.68 -0.37 -12.22
CA VAL A 85 10.55 0.23 -10.88
C VAL A 85 11.27 1.58 -10.74
N ASP A 86 12.32 1.82 -11.52
CA ASP A 86 13.05 3.10 -11.50
C ASP A 86 12.24 4.22 -12.15
N ALA A 87 11.46 3.93 -13.21
CA ALA A 87 10.53 4.89 -13.81
C ALA A 87 9.39 5.22 -12.83
N PHE A 88 8.82 4.19 -12.19
CA PHE A 88 7.79 4.37 -11.17
C PHE A 88 8.30 5.22 -9.99
N ARG A 89 9.54 4.99 -9.52
CA ARG A 89 10.13 5.82 -8.46
C ARG A 89 10.27 7.29 -8.88
N LYS A 90 10.71 7.56 -10.11
CA LYS A 90 10.79 8.93 -10.65
C LYS A 90 9.42 9.60 -10.68
N LEU A 91 8.38 8.88 -11.10
CA LEU A 91 7.00 9.36 -11.08
C LEU A 91 6.59 9.77 -9.65
N LEU A 92 6.86 8.93 -8.65
CA LEU A 92 6.55 9.25 -7.24
C LEU A 92 7.30 10.47 -6.70
N VAL A 93 8.51 10.72 -7.18
CA VAL A 93 9.25 11.96 -6.86
C VAL A 93 8.56 13.17 -7.48
N ILE A 94 8.21 13.09 -8.77
CA ILE A 94 7.59 14.19 -9.52
C ILE A 94 6.25 14.61 -8.90
N VAL A 95 5.40 13.65 -8.55
CA VAL A 95 4.09 13.94 -7.93
C VAL A 95 4.20 14.31 -6.44
N GLY A 96 5.41 14.36 -5.88
CA GLY A 96 5.66 14.74 -4.49
C GLY A 96 5.33 13.65 -3.46
N TRP A 97 5.00 12.44 -3.89
CA TRP A 97 4.63 11.33 -2.99
C TRP A 97 5.80 10.92 -2.07
N GLU A 98 7.03 10.94 -2.59
CA GLU A 98 8.22 10.63 -1.78
C GLU A 98 8.41 11.63 -0.63
N LYS A 99 8.09 12.91 -0.84
CA LYS A 99 8.17 13.96 0.19
C LYS A 99 7.16 13.69 1.31
N LEU A 100 5.93 13.31 0.97
CA LEU A 100 4.89 12.95 1.93
C LEU A 100 5.29 11.73 2.77
N ILE A 101 5.77 10.66 2.13
CA ILE A 101 6.20 9.44 2.84
C ILE A 101 7.36 9.73 3.79
N ARG A 102 8.38 10.49 3.36
CA ARG A 102 9.55 10.81 4.18
C ARG A 102 9.21 11.68 5.38
N ALA A 103 8.22 12.57 5.26
CA ALA A 103 7.73 13.36 6.38
C ALA A 103 7.10 12.46 7.47
N SER A 104 6.35 11.44 7.08
CA SER A 104 5.73 10.50 8.04
C SER A 104 6.69 9.42 8.55
N ASN A 105 7.74 9.08 7.79
CA ASN A 105 8.69 8.00 8.11
C ASN A 105 10.15 8.44 7.88
N PRO A 106 10.71 9.31 8.76
CA PRO A 106 12.08 9.78 8.61
C PRO A 106 13.10 8.65 8.83
N ILE A 107 14.03 8.51 7.90
CA ILE A 107 15.13 7.54 7.99
C ILE A 107 16.12 8.01 9.06
N SER A 108 16.40 7.15 10.04
CA SER A 108 17.49 7.38 11.00
C SER A 108 18.34 6.12 11.16
N LYS A 109 19.52 6.27 11.77
CA LYS A 109 20.44 5.16 12.06
C LYS A 109 20.05 4.35 13.30
N ASN A 110 18.96 4.72 13.98
CA ASN A 110 18.48 4.02 15.17
C ASN A 110 17.76 2.72 14.77
N THR A 111 18.11 1.61 15.43
CA THR A 111 17.60 0.29 15.09
C THR A 111 16.08 0.18 15.21
N ASP A 112 15.45 0.75 16.24
CA ASP A 112 14.00 0.74 16.40
C ASP A 112 13.29 1.46 15.25
N ARG A 113 13.85 2.58 14.78
CA ARG A 113 13.30 3.28 13.60
C ARG A 113 13.45 2.46 12.33
N LEU A 114 14.58 1.75 12.16
CA LEU A 114 14.77 0.84 11.01
C LEU A 114 13.83 -0.37 11.07
N ARG A 115 13.60 -0.95 12.26
CA ARG A 115 12.60 -2.02 12.46
C ARG A 115 11.19 -1.52 12.11
N LYS A 116 10.82 -0.33 12.57
CA LYS A 116 9.55 0.30 12.22
C LYS A 116 9.41 0.54 10.72
N LEU A 117 10.46 1.05 10.07
CA LEU A 117 10.44 1.31 8.63
C LEU A 117 10.27 0.01 7.83
N GLU A 118 10.99 -1.05 8.21
CA GLU A 118 10.86 -2.37 7.59
C GLU A 118 9.43 -2.92 7.74
N TYR A 119 8.88 -2.83 8.94
CA TYR A 119 7.50 -3.23 9.22
C TYR A 119 6.47 -2.44 8.38
N VAL A 120 6.63 -1.11 8.29
CA VAL A 120 5.75 -0.25 7.47
C VAL A 120 5.82 -0.64 5.98
N THR A 121 6.98 -1.07 5.47
CA THR A 121 7.05 -1.57 4.08
C THR A 121 6.21 -2.83 3.87
N ARG A 122 6.19 -3.75 4.84
CA ARG A 122 5.36 -4.96 4.79
C ARG A 122 3.88 -4.62 4.90
N GLN A 123 3.51 -3.65 5.76
CA GLN A 123 2.14 -3.17 5.88
C GLN A 123 1.65 -2.56 4.57
N SER A 124 2.46 -1.70 3.94
CA SER A 124 2.14 -1.11 2.63
C SER A 124 2.00 -2.19 1.55
N GLU A 125 2.92 -3.15 1.49
CA GLU A 125 2.81 -4.29 0.57
C GLU A 125 1.51 -5.07 0.76
N LEU A 126 1.16 -5.43 1.99
CA LEU A 126 -0.09 -6.11 2.30
C LEU A 126 -1.30 -5.28 1.85
N GLY A 127 -1.32 -3.99 2.15
CA GLY A 127 -2.41 -3.10 1.80
C GLY A 127 -2.64 -3.05 0.29
N HIS A 128 -1.58 -2.87 -0.50
CA HIS A 128 -1.70 -2.87 -1.95
C HIS A 128 -2.08 -4.25 -2.52
N LEU A 129 -1.62 -5.36 -1.95
CA LEU A 129 -2.06 -6.70 -2.39
C LEU A 129 -3.56 -6.91 -2.16
N VAL A 130 -4.06 -6.58 -0.96
CA VAL A 130 -5.48 -6.72 -0.63
C VAL A 130 -6.31 -5.91 -1.63
N ILE A 131 -5.96 -4.65 -1.86
CA ILE A 131 -6.68 -3.79 -2.79
C ILE A 131 -6.58 -4.32 -4.22
N PHE A 132 -5.39 -4.77 -4.65
CA PHE A 132 -5.18 -5.31 -5.99
C PHE A 132 -6.14 -6.45 -6.30
N PHE A 133 -6.26 -7.42 -5.39
CA PHE A 133 -7.18 -8.54 -5.56
C PHE A 133 -8.65 -8.12 -5.41
N SER A 134 -8.99 -7.20 -4.51
CA SER A 134 -10.35 -6.66 -4.41
C SER A 134 -10.80 -6.00 -5.73
N VAL A 135 -9.93 -5.20 -6.34
CA VAL A 135 -10.23 -4.53 -7.61
C VAL A 135 -10.36 -5.54 -8.75
N LEU A 136 -9.53 -6.59 -8.79
CA LEU A 136 -9.70 -7.67 -9.77
C LEU A 136 -11.07 -8.35 -9.63
N MET A 137 -11.54 -8.61 -8.41
CA MET A 137 -12.88 -9.18 -8.19
C MET A 137 -13.99 -8.23 -8.66
N MET A 138 -13.85 -6.92 -8.43
CA MET A 138 -14.81 -5.92 -8.93
C MET A 138 -14.79 -5.77 -10.46
N ALA A 139 -13.64 -6.00 -11.10
CA ALA A 139 -13.50 -5.90 -12.56
C ALA A 139 -14.20 -7.04 -13.31
N ILE A 140 -14.40 -8.21 -12.69
CA ILE A 140 -15.06 -9.37 -13.31
C ILE A 140 -16.49 -9.02 -13.78
N PRO A 141 -17.43 -8.57 -12.92
CA PRO A 141 -18.78 -8.26 -13.37
C PRO A 141 -18.81 -7.12 -14.39
N ILE A 142 -17.95 -6.10 -14.25
CA ILE A 142 -17.84 -4.99 -15.22
C ILE A 142 -17.41 -5.52 -16.59
N THR A 143 -16.45 -6.44 -16.61
CA THR A 143 -15.98 -7.07 -17.86
C THR A 143 -17.07 -7.94 -18.50
N ILE A 144 -17.89 -8.63 -17.70
CA ILE A 144 -19.01 -9.44 -18.20
C ILE A 144 -20.10 -8.55 -18.82
N MET A 145 -20.42 -7.41 -18.18
CA MET A 145 -21.51 -6.52 -18.60
C MET A 145 -21.10 -5.58 -19.74
N ASP A 146 -19.91 -4.96 -19.65
CA ASP A 146 -19.47 -3.86 -20.51
C ASP A 146 -18.22 -4.21 -21.35
N GLY A 147 -17.75 -5.46 -21.26
CA GLY A 147 -16.52 -5.93 -21.91
C GLY A 147 -15.24 -5.40 -21.27
N ILE A 148 -14.09 -5.87 -21.78
CA ILE A 148 -12.77 -5.46 -21.25
C ILE A 148 -12.51 -3.95 -21.36
N LYS A 149 -13.15 -3.28 -22.32
CA LYS A 149 -13.06 -1.82 -22.49
C LYS A 149 -13.72 -1.09 -21.32
N GLY A 150 -14.85 -1.58 -20.81
CA GLY A 150 -15.52 -1.01 -19.63
C GLY A 150 -14.67 -1.12 -18.36
N ALA A 151 -13.98 -2.24 -18.18
CA ALA A 151 -13.08 -2.45 -17.03
C ALA A 151 -11.68 -1.82 -17.19
N ALA A 152 -11.33 -1.28 -18.37
CA ALA A 152 -9.97 -0.89 -18.69
C ALA A 152 -9.39 0.16 -17.73
N ALA A 153 -10.14 1.22 -17.43
CA ALA A 153 -9.69 2.26 -16.50
C ALA A 153 -9.42 1.70 -15.10
N LEU A 154 -10.31 0.83 -14.61
CA LEU A 154 -10.18 0.17 -13.31
C LEU A 154 -8.93 -0.72 -13.28
N LEU A 155 -8.70 -1.53 -14.31
CA LEU A 155 -7.55 -2.44 -14.39
C LEU A 155 -6.21 -1.71 -14.57
N ILE A 156 -6.16 -0.69 -15.43
CA ILE A 156 -4.94 0.11 -15.65
C ILE A 156 -4.53 0.83 -14.36
N LEU A 157 -5.48 1.49 -13.69
CA LEU A 157 -5.23 2.11 -12.40
C LEU A 157 -4.79 1.07 -11.35
N ASN A 158 -5.33 -0.15 -11.39
CA ASN A 158 -4.96 -1.20 -10.45
C ASN A 158 -3.49 -1.61 -10.58
N ILE A 159 -2.99 -1.68 -11.82
CA ILE A 159 -1.58 -1.94 -12.10
C ILE A 159 -0.72 -0.79 -11.55
N ILE A 160 -1.05 0.46 -11.89
CA ILE A 160 -0.25 1.64 -11.52
C ILE A 160 -0.26 1.89 -10.00
N LEU A 161 -1.43 1.79 -9.37
CA LEU A 161 -1.65 2.18 -7.97
C LEU A 161 -1.48 1.04 -6.97
N HIS A 162 -1.43 -0.22 -7.40
CA HIS A 162 -1.29 -1.36 -6.47
C HIS A 162 -0.21 -2.35 -6.87
N PHE A 163 -0.13 -2.76 -8.14
CA PHE A 163 0.92 -3.69 -8.56
C PHE A 163 2.32 -3.07 -8.49
N TYR A 164 2.50 -1.86 -9.04
CA TYR A 164 3.79 -1.16 -8.99
C TYR A 164 4.23 -0.82 -7.55
N PRO A 165 3.34 -0.39 -6.63
CA PRO A 165 3.70 -0.25 -5.23
C PRO A 165 4.16 -1.55 -4.56
N VAL A 166 3.53 -2.70 -4.84
CA VAL A 166 4.01 -4.00 -4.34
C VAL A 166 5.44 -4.28 -4.82
N ILE A 167 5.69 -4.08 -6.12
CA ILE A 167 7.04 -4.19 -6.70
C ILE A 167 8.01 -3.23 -6.01
N LEU A 168 7.62 -1.99 -5.78
CA LEU A 168 8.46 -0.98 -5.14
C LEU A 168 8.82 -1.38 -3.69
N GLN A 169 7.86 -1.90 -2.91
CA GLN A 169 8.14 -2.37 -1.55
C GLN A 169 9.12 -3.54 -1.55
N ARG A 170 8.92 -4.51 -2.47
CA ARG A 170 9.84 -5.65 -2.60
C ARG A 170 11.22 -5.26 -3.09
N TYR A 171 11.31 -4.32 -4.03
CA TYR A 171 12.59 -3.79 -4.50
C TYR A 171 13.38 -3.09 -3.39
N ASN A 172 12.70 -2.38 -2.48
CA ASN A 172 13.36 -1.64 -1.41
C ASN A 172 13.70 -2.50 -0.19
N ARG A 173 12.94 -3.57 0.10
CA ARG A 173 13.15 -4.45 1.26
C ARG A 173 14.59 -4.92 1.48
N PRO A 174 15.33 -5.46 0.49
CA PRO A 174 16.70 -5.88 0.72
C PRO A 174 17.63 -4.75 1.19
N LYS A 175 17.37 -3.49 0.80
CA LYS A 175 18.16 -2.34 1.29
C LYS A 175 17.88 -2.08 2.77
N TYR A 176 16.62 -2.09 3.18
CA TYR A 176 16.25 -1.89 4.59
C TYR A 176 16.74 -3.00 5.49
N GLN A 177 16.65 -4.26 5.06
CA GLN A 177 17.15 -5.39 5.84
C GLN A 177 18.67 -5.35 6.02
N ARG A 178 19.43 -4.94 4.99
CA ARG A 178 20.88 -4.73 5.10
C ARG A 178 21.22 -3.62 6.09
N LEU A 179 20.53 -2.47 6.01
CA LEU A 179 20.74 -1.36 6.95
C LEU A 179 20.43 -1.77 8.39
N LEU A 180 19.34 -2.52 8.60
CA LEU A 180 18.97 -3.04 9.91
C LEU A 180 20.02 -4.02 10.46
N ALA A 181 20.52 -4.94 9.63
CA ALA A 181 21.57 -5.88 10.04
C ALA A 181 22.87 -5.17 10.46
N ILE A 182 23.28 -4.14 9.72
CA ILE A 182 24.46 -3.32 10.05
C ILE A 182 24.24 -2.58 11.37
N ALA A 183 23.06 -1.99 11.57
CA ALA A 183 22.74 -1.23 12.77
C ALA A 183 22.72 -2.14 14.03
N ILE A 184 22.12 -3.33 13.94
CA ILE A 184 22.12 -4.33 15.02
C ILE A 184 23.55 -4.76 15.37
N LYS A 185 24.38 -5.06 14.36
CA LYS A 185 25.78 -5.45 14.58
C LYS A 185 26.55 -4.36 15.34
N LYS A 186 26.33 -3.09 14.99
CA LYS A 186 26.99 -1.96 15.64
C LYS A 186 26.57 -1.81 17.10
N GLU A 187 25.29 -1.99 17.42
CA GLU A 187 24.80 -1.95 18.80
C GLU A 187 25.34 -3.12 19.64
N SER A 188 25.54 -4.30 19.06
CA SER A 188 26.13 -5.44 19.78
C SER A 188 27.64 -5.34 20.05
N THR A 189 28.32 -4.36 19.45
CA THR A 189 29.77 -4.12 19.62
C THR A 189 30.10 -2.94 20.53
N LEU A 190 29.07 -2.26 21.05
CA LEU A 190 29.16 -1.15 22.01
C LEU A 190 28.73 -1.66 23.40
#